data_AF-A0AAW8AQW4-F1
#
_entry.id   AF-A0AAW8AQW4-F1
#
_cell.length_a   1.000
_cell.length_b   1.000
_cell.length_c   1.000
_cell.angle_alpha   90.00
_cell.angle_beta   90.00
_cell.angle_gamma   90.00
#
_symmetry.space_group_name_H-M   'P 1'
#
loop_
_entity.id
_entity.type
_entity.pdbx_description
1 polymer ?
#
loop_
_entity_poly.entity_id
_entity_poly.type
_entity_poly.pdbx_seq_one_letter_code
_entity_poly.pdbx_strand_id
1 'polypeptide(L)' 'FGVMVESHLNDGAQKFTPGQDDPAQLAYGKSITDACLGWDDSLAVLDVLSAAVKARRG' A
#
# COMPACT_ATOMS: atom_id res chain seq x y z
N PHE A 1 -19.70 2.18 8.63
CA PHE A 1 -18.51 1.30 8.74
C PHE A 1 -17.51 1.69 7.66
N GLY A 2 -16.26 1.24 7.79
CA GLY A 2 -15.18 1.52 6.84
C GLY A 2 -14.22 0.33 6.75
N VAL A 3 -13.16 0.49 5.95
CA VAL A 3 -12.10 -0.51 5.74
C VAL A 3 -10.73 0.12 5.94
N MET A 4 -9.73 -0.71 6.24
CA MET A 4 -8.32 -0.33 6.27
C MET A 4 -7.59 -1.09 5.16
N VAL A 5 -6.65 -0.43 4.48
CA VAL A 5 -5.86 -0.99 3.38
C VAL A 5 -4.43 -0.52 3.53
N GLU A 6 -3.49 -1.47 3.55
CA GLU A 6 -2.05 -1.16 3.55
C GLU A 6 -1.56 -0.95 2.11
N SER A 7 -1.02 0.24 1.86
CA SER A 7 -0.53 0.68 0.55
C SER A 7 0.79 1.40 0.70
N HIS A 8 1.61 1.35 -0.34
CA HIS A 8 2.86 2.05 -0.44
C HIS A 8 3.10 2.47 -1.90
N LEU A 9 4.13 3.28 -2.16
CA LEU A 9 4.46 3.71 -3.52
C LEU A 9 4.72 2.52 -4.45
N ASN A 10 5.58 1.60 -4.03
CA ASN A 10 5.91 0.35 -4.70
C ASN A 10 5.29 -0.83 -3.93
N ASP A 11 4.86 -1.83 -4.67
CA ASP A 11 4.16 -2.99 -4.16
C ASP A 11 5.05 -3.98 -3.39
N GLY A 12 4.41 -4.82 -2.59
CA GLY A 12 5.02 -5.89 -1.85
C GLY A 12 5.82 -5.42 -0.63
N ALA A 13 6.81 -6.22 -0.26
CA ALA A 13 7.72 -5.94 0.85
C ALA A 13 9.17 -6.27 0.49
N GLN A 14 10.12 -5.69 1.23
CA GLN A 14 11.54 -5.97 1.16
C GLN A 14 12.07 -6.34 2.55
N LYS A 15 13.11 -7.16 2.62
CA LYS A 15 13.70 -7.57 3.90
C LYS A 15 14.65 -6.49 4.42
N PHE A 16 14.61 -6.24 5.73
CA PHE A 16 15.53 -5.36 6.42
C PHE A 16 15.68 -5.79 7.89
N THR A 17 16.92 -5.93 8.33
CA THR A 17 17.29 -6.26 9.71
C THR A 17 18.09 -5.10 10.31
N PRO A 18 17.52 -4.34 11.27
CA PRO A 18 18.21 -3.23 11.90
C PRO A 18 19.58 -3.63 12.49
N GLY A 19 20.62 -2.87 12.16
CA GLY A 19 21.98 -3.12 12.64
C GLY A 19 22.75 -4.22 11.89
N GLN A 20 22.13 -4.89 10.92
CA GLN A 20 22.80 -5.82 10.01
C GLN A 20 22.80 -5.29 8.58
N ASP A 21 21.66 -4.79 8.12
CA ASP A 21 21.49 -4.28 6.76
C ASP A 21 21.73 -2.76 6.70
N ASP A 22 22.32 -2.30 5.59
CA ASP A 22 22.53 -0.88 5.31
C ASP A 22 21.23 -0.23 4.81
N PRO A 23 20.65 0.75 5.55
CA PRO A 23 19.44 1.44 5.12
C PRO A 23 19.56 2.14 3.76
N ALA A 24 20.77 2.50 3.32
CA ALA A 24 21.00 3.14 2.03
C ALA A 24 20.73 2.20 0.83
N GLN A 25 20.63 0.89 1.07
CA GLN A 25 20.31 -0.11 0.04
C GLN A 25 18.80 -0.39 -0.09
N LEU A 26 17.96 0.23 0.74
CA LEU A 26 16.51 0.02 0.66
C LEU A 26 15.95 0.62 -0.62
N ALA A 27 15.12 -0.17 -1.31
CA ALA A 27 14.30 0.34 -2.39
C ALA A 27 13.35 1.40 -1.82
N TYR A 28 13.49 2.64 -2.29
CA TYR A 28 12.63 3.72 -1.86
C TYR A 28 11.17 3.37 -2.12
N GLY A 29 10.30 3.69 -1.18
CA GLY A 29 8.88 3.50 -1.41
C GLY A 29 8.38 2.06 -1.34
N LYS A 30 9.11 1.10 -0.75
CA LYS A 30 8.67 -0.29 -0.56
C LYS A 30 8.69 -0.68 0.92
N SER A 31 7.63 -1.32 1.40
CA SER A 31 7.49 -1.70 2.81
C SER A 31 8.61 -2.63 3.29
N ILE A 32 9.05 -2.49 4.54
CA ILE A 32 9.99 -3.40 5.20
C ILE A 32 9.31 -4.37 6.19
N THR A 33 8.00 -4.25 6.35
CA THR A 33 7.17 -5.08 7.24
C THR A 33 6.27 -5.97 6.39
N ASP A 34 4.99 -5.66 6.33
CA ASP A 34 3.99 -6.40 5.56
C ASP A 34 3.93 -5.91 4.11
N ALA A 35 3.48 -6.80 3.22
CA ALA A 35 3.37 -6.50 1.81
C ALA A 35 2.22 -5.53 1.54
N CYS A 36 2.51 -4.40 0.90
CA CYS A 36 1.52 -3.38 0.57
C CYS A 36 1.08 -3.45 -0.90
N LEU A 37 -0.11 -2.93 -1.19
CA LEU A 37 -0.48 -2.57 -2.57
C LEU A 37 0.42 -1.44 -3.09
N GLY A 38 0.67 -1.44 -4.40
CA GLY A 38 1.31 -0.31 -5.08
C GLY A 38 0.37 0.87 -5.27
N TRP A 39 0.91 1.98 -5.78
CA TRP A 39 0.15 3.22 -5.98
C TRP A 39 -1.05 3.05 -6.93
N ASP A 40 -0.85 2.39 -8.06
CA ASP A 40 -1.90 2.23 -9.08
C ASP A 40 -3.08 1.40 -8.55
N ASP A 41 -2.80 0.32 -7.82
CA ASP A 41 -3.82 -0.50 -7.17
C ASP A 41 -4.55 0.27 -6.06
N SER A 42 -3.85 1.16 -5.36
CA SER A 42 -4.45 2.02 -4.33
C SER A 42 -5.47 2.98 -4.93
N LEU A 43 -5.15 3.58 -6.08
CA LEU A 43 -6.10 4.41 -6.83
C LEU A 43 -7.32 3.59 -7.29
N ALA A 44 -7.10 2.39 -7.81
CA ALA A 44 -8.18 1.50 -8.23
C ALA A 44 -9.11 1.13 -7.07
N VAL A 45 -8.56 0.83 -5.89
CA VAL A 45 -9.35 0.56 -4.67
C VAL A 45 -10.21 1.76 -4.29
N LEU A 46 -9.64 2.97 -4.29
CA LEU A 46 -10.39 4.18 -3.95
C LEU A 46 -11.51 4.47 -4.95
N ASP A 47 -11.27 4.25 -6.24
CA ASP A 47 -12.28 4.41 -7.29
C ASP A 47 -13.44 3.42 -7.10
N VAL A 48 -13.15 2.15 -6.80
CA VAL A 48 -14.17 1.14 -6.50
C VAL A 48 -14.99 1.51 -5.27
N LEU A 49 -14.34 1.93 -4.18
CA LEU A 49 -15.02 2.32 -2.95
C LEU A 49 -15.90 3.57 -3.17
N SER A 50 -15.41 4.55 -3.91
CA SER A 50 -16.15 5.76 -4.28
C SER A 50 -17.39 5.42 -5.11
N ALA A 51 -17.23 4.58 -6.15
CA ALA A 51 -18.33 4.13 -6.99
C ALA A 51 -19.40 3.37 -6.18
N ALA A 52 -18.99 2.47 -5.28
CA ALA A 52 -19.90 1.71 -4.43
C ALA A 52 -20.71 2.60 -3.49
N VAL A 53 -20.09 3.63 -2.88
CA VAL A 53 -20.81 4.58 -2.02
C VAL A 53 -21.80 5.42 -2.81
N LYS A 54 -21.45 5.86 -4.03
CA LYS A 54 -22.37 6.57 -4.93
C LYS A 54 -23.57 5.70 -5.31
N ALA A 55 -23.32 4.46 -5.73
CA ALA A 55 -24.36 3.51 -6.12
C ALA A 55 -25.34 3.20 -4.98
N ARG A 56 -24.87 3.18 -3.73
CA ARG A 56 -25.74 2.98 -2.56
C ARG A 56 -26.62 4.19 -2.22
N ARG A 57 -26.22 5.40 -2.63
CA ARG A 57 -26.91 6.65 -2.29
C ARG A 57 -27.90 7.11 -3.35
N GLY A 58 -27.72 6.69 -4.61
CA GLY A 58 -28.70 6.86 -5.68
C GLY A 58 -29.85 5.87 -5.52
#